data_AF-A0A2L2NR48-F1
#
_entry.id   AF-A0A2L2NR48-F1
#
_cell.length_a   1.000
_cell.length_b   1.000
_cell.length_c   1.000
_cell.angle_alpha   90.00
_cell.angle_beta   90.00
_cell.angle_gamma   90.00
#
_symmetry.space_group_name_H-M   'P 1'
#
loop_
_entity.id
_entity.type
_entity.pdbx_description
1 polymer ?
#
loop_
_entity_poly.entity_id
_entity_poly.type
_entity_poly.pdbx_seq_one_letter_code
_entity_poly.pdbx_strand_id
1 'polypeptide(L)'
;MAVFSAETRALLQQARWSEDRCVNTSEYEKSLQSEGYPIHAVVVDFLRQFGGLRVVHPHHRLREEKDEFYINPTVTASHIYPERVEDYSERVGAPLCIIGEAFSYHMTLVMAQDGKVYAGYDDTLIHVGNSGIDAIEALCSGRDMPEVP
;
A
#
# COMPACT_ATOMS: atom_id res chain seq x y z
N MET A 1 -10.71 16.28 -2.78
CA MET A 1 -9.80 15.53 -1.88
C MET A 1 -10.64 14.46 -1.22
N ALA A 2 -10.29 13.18 -1.40
CA ALA A 2 -10.93 12.13 -0.62
C ALA A 2 -10.56 12.35 0.86
N VAL A 3 -11.56 12.30 1.73
CA VAL A 3 -11.39 12.43 3.18
C VAL A 3 -11.69 11.06 3.76
N PHE A 4 -10.86 10.59 4.70
CA PHE A 4 -11.10 9.33 5.40
C PHE A 4 -12.45 9.34 6.11
N SER A 5 -13.13 8.20 6.13
CA SER A 5 -14.28 8.01 7.01
C SER A 5 -13.88 8.16 8.48
N ALA A 6 -14.86 8.37 9.36
CA ALA A 6 -14.58 8.51 10.79
C ALA A 6 -13.95 7.22 11.35
N GLU A 7 -14.41 6.07 10.84
CA GLU A 7 -13.92 4.73 11.15
C GLU A 7 -12.46 4.57 10.71
N THR A 8 -12.14 4.83 9.45
CA THR A 8 -10.76 4.76 8.94
C THR A 8 -9.84 5.70 9.71
N ARG A 9 -10.30 6.94 9.98
CA ARG A 9 -9.51 7.91 10.75
C ARG A 9 -9.23 7.42 12.17
N ALA A 10 -10.20 6.77 12.82
CA ALA A 10 -10.00 6.20 14.15
C ALA A 10 -8.97 5.06 14.15
N LEU A 11 -8.98 4.18 13.14
CA LEU A 11 -8.00 3.11 12.98
C LEU A 11 -6.58 3.68 12.75
N LEU A 12 -6.46 4.68 11.88
CA LEU A 12 -5.21 5.39 11.63
C LEU A 12 -4.67 6.07 12.89
N GLN A 13 -5.53 6.73 13.68
CA GLN A 13 -5.13 7.34 14.95
C GLN A 13 -4.66 6.31 15.98
N GLN A 14 -5.31 5.14 16.04
CA GLN A 14 -4.84 4.01 16.88
C GLN A 14 -3.45 3.53 16.45
N ALA A 15 -3.16 3.56 15.15
CA ALA A 15 -1.83 3.34 14.57
C ALA A 15 -0.87 4.54 14.68
N ARG A 16 -1.24 5.58 15.44
CA ARG A 16 -0.47 6.81 15.68
C ARG A 16 -0.24 7.68 14.43
N TRP A 17 -1.16 7.64 13.48
CA TRP A 17 -1.20 8.59 12.37
C TRP A 17 -1.88 9.90 12.78
N SER A 18 -1.42 11.00 12.19
CA SER A 18 -2.02 12.34 12.26
C SER A 18 -1.87 13.03 10.91
N GLU A 19 -2.69 14.06 10.65
CA GLU A 19 -2.66 14.81 9.38
C GLU A 19 -1.32 15.54 9.16
N ASP A 20 -0.68 15.97 10.24
CA ASP A 20 0.63 16.64 10.21
C ASP A 20 1.82 15.65 10.13
N ARG A 21 1.55 14.34 10.03
CA ARG A 21 2.61 13.33 10.00
C ARG A 21 3.48 13.50 8.76
N CYS A 22 4.78 13.58 8.99
CA CYS A 22 5.80 13.73 7.95
C CYS A 22 7.05 12.95 8.38
N VAL A 23 7.22 11.73 7.89
CA VAL A 23 8.37 10.88 8.20
C VAL A 23 9.50 11.07 7.19
N ASN A 24 10.73 10.83 7.63
CA ASN A 24 11.88 10.79 6.74
C ASN A 24 11.84 9.53 5.87
N THR A 25 11.81 9.69 4.55
CA THR A 25 11.72 8.62 3.56
C THR A 25 13.07 8.19 2.98
N SER A 26 14.18 8.83 3.36
CA SER A 26 15.49 8.60 2.72
C SER A 26 15.94 7.14 2.74
N GLU A 27 15.67 6.40 3.81
CA GLU A 27 16.04 4.97 3.88
C GLU A 27 15.13 4.10 3.00
N TYR A 28 13.84 4.43 2.89
CA TYR A 28 12.92 3.78 1.96
C TYR A 28 13.35 4.01 0.51
N GLU A 29 13.69 5.26 0.18
CA GLU A 29 14.14 5.63 -1.17
C GLU A 29 15.43 4.91 -1.54
N LYS A 30 16.44 4.89 -0.67
CA LYS A 30 17.69 4.14 -0.92
C LYS A 30 17.44 2.66 -1.15
N SER A 31 16.60 2.04 -0.32
CA SER A 31 16.25 0.63 -0.42
C SER A 31 15.51 0.31 -1.71
N LEU A 32 14.52 1.12 -2.09
CA LEU A 32 13.80 0.95 -3.35
C LEU A 32 14.75 1.13 -4.55
N GLN A 33 15.66 2.11 -4.49
CA GLN A 33 16.63 2.34 -5.55
C GLN A 33 17.63 1.19 -5.69
N SER A 34 18.11 0.61 -4.59
CA SER A 34 19.05 -0.52 -4.64
C SER A 34 18.44 -1.78 -5.23
N GLU A 35 17.13 -1.95 -5.06
CA GLU A 35 16.35 -3.05 -5.64
C GLU A 35 15.86 -2.77 -7.07
N GLY A 36 16.16 -1.58 -7.63
CA GLY A 36 15.82 -1.22 -9.01
C GLY A 36 14.39 -0.68 -9.22
N TYR A 37 13.63 -0.42 -8.15
CA TYR A 37 12.26 0.10 -8.28
C TYR A 37 12.25 1.58 -8.72
N PRO A 38 11.27 2.00 -9.53
CA PRO A 38 11.09 3.39 -9.91
C PRO A 38 10.60 4.21 -8.71
N ILE A 39 11.34 5.25 -8.34
CA ILE A 39 10.93 6.15 -7.23
C ILE A 39 10.13 7.32 -7.81
N HIS A 40 8.81 7.20 -7.78
CA HIS A 40 7.90 8.27 -8.19
C HIS A 40 7.67 9.28 -7.05
N ALA A 41 7.52 10.57 -7.39
CA ALA A 41 7.22 11.60 -6.40
C ALA A 41 5.96 11.28 -5.57
N VAL A 42 4.92 10.71 -6.21
CA VAL A 42 3.68 10.30 -5.52
C VAL A 42 3.92 9.21 -4.48
N VAL A 43 4.87 8.30 -4.73
CA VAL A 43 5.25 7.23 -3.78
C VAL A 43 5.96 7.85 -2.59
N VAL A 44 6.90 8.77 -2.83
CA VAL A 44 7.61 9.47 -1.74
C VAL A 44 6.64 10.28 -0.88
N ASP A 45 5.70 11.00 -1.49
CA ASP A 45 4.69 11.77 -0.75
C ASP A 45 3.75 10.87 0.05
N PHE A 46 3.36 9.71 -0.49
CA PHE A 46 2.61 8.69 0.25
C PHE A 46 3.40 8.15 1.44
N LEU A 47 4.65 7.73 1.22
CA LEU A 47 5.52 7.19 2.27
C LEU A 47 5.84 8.23 3.35
N ARG A 48 5.93 9.51 3.01
CA ARG A 48 6.12 10.60 3.98
C ARG A 48 4.95 10.69 4.95
N GLN A 49 3.72 10.42 4.51
CA GLN A 49 2.54 10.47 5.37
C GLN A 49 2.25 9.15 6.07
N PHE A 50 2.46 8.01 5.40
CA PHE A 50 1.99 6.71 5.86
C PHE A 50 3.10 5.71 6.16
N GLY A 51 4.35 6.01 5.78
CA GLY A 51 5.51 5.15 6.02
C GLY A 51 5.67 4.77 7.49
N GLY A 52 5.93 3.48 7.71
CA GLY A 52 6.09 2.85 9.01
C GLY A 52 4.79 2.61 9.78
N LEU A 53 3.62 2.91 9.22
CA LEU A 53 2.34 2.61 9.86
C LEU A 53 1.99 1.14 9.69
N ARG A 54 1.63 0.51 10.80
CA ARG A 54 0.92 -0.77 10.84
C ARG A 54 -0.49 -0.51 11.35
N VAL A 55 -1.49 -0.83 10.53
CA VAL A 55 -2.90 -0.56 10.83
C VAL A 55 -3.63 -1.88 10.88
N VAL A 56 -4.28 -2.13 12.01
CA VAL A 56 -5.14 -3.29 12.21
C VAL A 56 -6.58 -2.86 12.00
N HIS A 57 -7.32 -3.55 11.14
CA HIS A 57 -8.70 -3.23 10.78
C HIS A 57 -9.59 -4.49 10.83
N PRO A 58 -10.92 -4.37 10.83
CA PRO A 58 -11.81 -5.52 10.71
C PRO A 58 -11.57 -6.28 9.40
N HIS A 59 -11.59 -7.61 9.45
CA HIS A 59 -11.48 -8.43 8.24
C HIS A 59 -12.74 -8.29 7.38
N HIS A 60 -12.56 -8.10 6.07
CA HIS A 60 -13.63 -7.69 5.15
C HIS A 60 -14.76 -8.73 5.01
N ARG A 61 -14.47 -10.03 5.20
CA ARG A 61 -15.46 -11.13 5.16
C ARG A 61 -15.87 -11.65 6.53
N LEU A 62 -14.99 -11.56 7.52
CA LEU A 62 -15.15 -12.19 8.83
C LEU A 62 -15.06 -11.08 9.88
N ARG A 63 -16.18 -10.43 10.18
CA ARG A 63 -16.20 -9.21 11.01
C ARG A 63 -15.67 -9.41 12.45
N GLU A 64 -15.61 -10.66 12.92
CA GLU A 64 -15.03 -11.00 14.23
C GLU A 64 -13.50 -11.19 14.18
N GLU A 65 -12.94 -11.29 12.97
CA GLU A 65 -11.51 -11.37 12.73
C GLU A 65 -10.94 -10.00 12.37
N LYS A 66 -9.63 -9.89 12.54
CA LYS A 66 -8.86 -8.69 12.20
C LYS A 66 -7.93 -9.01 11.06
N ASP A 67 -7.65 -7.98 10.29
CA ASP A 67 -6.65 -7.99 9.25
C ASP A 67 -5.71 -6.79 9.45
N GLU A 68 -4.59 -6.78 8.77
CA GLU A 68 -3.65 -5.67 8.86
C GLU A 68 -2.90 -5.39 7.55
N PHE A 69 -2.47 -4.15 7.44
CA PHE A 69 -1.50 -3.73 6.46
C PHE A 69 -0.34 -2.98 7.13
N TYR A 70 0.83 -3.07 6.51
CA TYR A 70 2.05 -2.44 6.96
C TYR A 70 2.72 -1.68 5.81
N ILE A 71 2.80 -0.35 5.95
CA ILE A 71 3.40 0.51 4.93
C ILE A 71 4.90 0.61 5.20
N ASN A 72 5.65 -0.39 4.76
CA ASN A 72 7.11 -0.38 4.84
C ASN A 72 7.73 -1.01 3.59
N PRO A 73 8.18 -0.20 2.62
CA PRO A 73 8.68 -0.74 1.36
C PRO A 73 9.99 -1.51 1.53
N THR A 74 10.83 -1.17 2.51
CA THR A 74 12.10 -1.86 2.76
C THR A 74 11.88 -3.29 3.25
N VAL A 75 10.92 -3.49 4.16
CA VAL A 75 10.57 -4.82 4.64
C VAL A 75 9.94 -5.63 3.52
N THR A 76 8.96 -5.06 2.83
CA THR A 76 8.25 -5.75 1.75
C THR A 76 9.16 -6.13 0.59
N ALA A 77 10.11 -5.26 0.20
CA ALA A 77 11.06 -5.56 -0.88
C ALA A 77 11.91 -6.81 -0.59
N SER A 78 12.18 -7.13 0.69
CA SER A 78 12.88 -8.37 1.06
C SER A 78 12.03 -9.64 0.99
N HIS A 79 10.71 -9.51 0.82
CA HIS A 79 9.75 -10.62 0.82
C HIS A 79 9.28 -11.01 -0.59
N ILE A 80 9.66 -10.25 -1.63
CA ILE A 80 9.21 -10.47 -3.01
C ILE A 80 10.37 -10.33 -3.99
N TYR A 81 10.34 -11.14 -5.05
CA TYR A 81 11.27 -11.04 -6.17
C TYR A 81 10.86 -9.86 -7.08
N PRO A 82 11.79 -9.00 -7.51
CA PRO A 82 11.50 -7.86 -8.41
C PRO A 82 10.74 -8.26 -9.67
N GLU A 83 11.03 -9.43 -10.26
CA GLU A 83 10.39 -9.96 -11.45
C GLU A 83 8.86 -10.09 -11.26
N ARG A 84 8.41 -10.40 -10.04
CA ARG A 84 6.97 -10.49 -9.76
C ARG A 84 6.29 -9.12 -9.81
N VAL A 85 7.00 -8.05 -9.42
CA VAL A 85 6.49 -6.68 -9.53
C VAL A 85 6.55 -6.19 -10.98
N GLU A 86 7.51 -6.67 -11.77
CA GLU A 86 7.57 -6.44 -13.22
C GLU A 86 6.34 -7.05 -13.92
N ASP A 87 5.97 -8.30 -13.61
CA ASP A 87 4.75 -8.94 -14.13
C ASP A 87 3.50 -8.09 -13.83
N TYR A 88 3.38 -7.57 -12.61
CA TYR A 88 2.27 -6.68 -12.25
C TYR A 88 2.31 -5.35 -13.01
N SER A 89 3.51 -4.81 -13.23
CA SER A 89 3.71 -3.56 -13.97
C SER A 89 3.30 -3.71 -15.43
N GLU A 90 3.65 -4.83 -16.06
CA GLU A 90 3.23 -5.18 -17.42
C GLU A 90 1.71 -5.32 -17.51
N ARG A 91 1.10 -6.01 -16.54
CA ARG A 91 -0.36 -6.24 -16.49
C ARG A 91 -1.16 -4.94 -16.44
N VAL A 92 -0.69 -3.95 -15.69
CA VAL A 92 -1.36 -2.64 -15.59
C VAL A 92 -0.88 -1.62 -16.62
N GLY A 93 0.16 -1.96 -17.40
CA GLY A 93 0.77 -1.08 -18.40
C GLY A 93 1.48 0.15 -17.82
N ALA A 94 1.95 0.08 -16.58
CA ALA A 94 2.63 1.17 -15.90
C ALA A 94 3.69 0.65 -14.92
N PRO A 95 4.86 1.31 -14.77
CA PRO A 95 5.84 0.95 -13.75
C PRO A 95 5.24 1.06 -12.35
N LEU A 96 5.44 0.01 -11.55
CA LEU A 96 4.97 -0.06 -10.17
C LEU A 96 6.13 -0.01 -9.18
N CYS A 97 5.87 0.63 -8.03
CA CYS A 97 6.82 0.72 -6.93
C CYS A 97 6.21 0.10 -5.67
N ILE A 98 6.98 -0.68 -4.92
CA ILE A 98 6.53 -1.25 -3.64
C ILE A 98 6.27 -0.13 -2.63
N ILE A 99 5.15 -0.22 -1.90
CA ILE A 99 4.81 0.70 -0.82
C ILE A 99 4.61 0.01 0.54
N GLY A 100 4.40 -1.30 0.56
CA GLY A 100 4.14 -2.06 1.78
C GLY A 100 3.44 -3.39 1.49
N GLU A 101 2.77 -3.93 2.50
CA GLU A 101 2.05 -5.20 2.43
C GLU A 101 0.67 -5.10 3.10
N ALA A 102 -0.28 -5.90 2.64
CA ALA A 102 -1.66 -5.94 3.13
C ALA A 102 -2.15 -7.39 3.26
N PHE A 103 -3.35 -7.52 3.83
CA PHE A 103 -4.01 -8.81 4.07
C PHE A 103 -3.13 -9.71 4.94
N SER A 104 -2.67 -9.18 6.08
CA SER A 104 -1.85 -9.91 7.04
C SER A 104 -0.59 -10.50 6.40
N TYR A 105 0.13 -9.66 5.66
CA TYR A 105 1.38 -9.99 4.95
C TYR A 105 1.22 -10.90 3.73
N HIS A 106 -0.01 -11.20 3.30
CA HIS A 106 -0.24 -12.09 2.17
C HIS A 106 -0.11 -11.41 0.81
N MET A 107 -0.34 -10.10 0.69
CA MET A 107 -0.21 -9.40 -0.60
C MET A 107 0.75 -8.21 -0.51
N THR A 108 1.55 -8.05 -1.57
CA THR A 108 2.44 -6.90 -1.76
C THR A 108 1.64 -5.72 -2.29
N LEU A 109 1.65 -4.60 -1.56
CA LEU A 109 1.11 -3.33 -2.03
C LEU A 109 2.12 -2.62 -2.93
N VAL A 110 1.64 -2.19 -4.09
CA VAL A 110 2.41 -1.47 -5.10
C VAL A 110 1.64 -0.26 -5.61
N MET A 111 2.35 0.81 -5.98
CA MET A 111 1.78 2.07 -6.45
C MET A 111 2.38 2.49 -7.78
N ALA A 112 1.52 2.92 -8.69
CA ALA A 112 1.89 3.49 -9.98
C ALA A 112 2.21 4.99 -9.87
N GLN A 113 2.87 5.55 -10.89
CA GLN A 113 3.21 6.98 -10.96
C GLN A 113 1.97 7.92 -10.91
N ASP A 114 0.81 7.45 -11.36
CA ASP A 114 -0.45 8.20 -11.30
C ASP A 114 -1.15 8.12 -9.93
N GLY A 115 -0.56 7.38 -8.99
CA GLY A 115 -1.04 7.22 -7.61
C GLY A 115 -1.98 6.04 -7.41
N LYS A 116 -2.37 5.29 -8.45
CA LYS A 116 -3.18 4.08 -8.28
C LYS A 116 -2.40 3.05 -7.47
N VAL A 117 -3.12 2.33 -6.60
CA VAL A 117 -2.57 1.31 -5.72
C VAL A 117 -3.17 -0.04 -6.05
N TYR A 118 -2.32 -1.05 -6.07
CA TYR A 118 -2.66 -2.44 -6.31
C TYR A 118 -2.09 -3.32 -5.20
N ALA A 119 -2.65 -4.51 -5.03
CA ALA A 119 -2.10 -5.55 -4.17
C ALA A 119 -1.93 -6.84 -4.97
N GLY A 120 -0.73 -7.44 -4.93
CA GLY A 120 -0.40 -8.62 -5.71
C GLY A 120 0.03 -9.82 -4.85
N TYR A 121 -0.37 -11.02 -5.26
CA TYR A 121 0.11 -12.29 -4.73
C TYR A 121 0.11 -13.36 -5.84
N ASP A 122 1.28 -13.91 -6.14
CA ASP A 122 1.51 -14.79 -7.30
C ASP A 122 0.89 -14.20 -8.59
N ASP A 123 -0.08 -14.87 -9.21
CA ASP A 123 -0.71 -14.40 -10.45
C ASP A 123 -1.94 -13.51 -10.18
N THR A 124 -2.31 -13.29 -8.91
CA THR A 124 -3.43 -12.45 -8.51
C THR A 124 -2.97 -11.00 -8.37
N LEU A 125 -3.71 -10.07 -8.97
CA LEU A 125 -3.51 -8.63 -8.78
C LEU A 125 -4.86 -7.96 -8.60
N ILE A 126 -5.05 -7.21 -7.51
CA ILE A 126 -6.29 -6.47 -7.26
C ILE A 126 -6.04 -4.96 -7.30
N HIS A 127 -7.02 -4.21 -7.79
CA HIS A 127 -7.02 -2.76 -7.74
C HIS A 127 -7.59 -2.29 -6.39
N VAL A 128 -6.73 -1.70 -5.55
CA VAL A 128 -7.07 -1.29 -4.18
C VAL A 128 -7.70 0.11 -4.18
N GLY A 129 -7.13 1.05 -4.94
CA GLY A 129 -7.66 2.41 -5.00
C GLY A 129 -7.00 3.32 -6.03
N ASN A 130 -7.68 4.41 -6.36
CA ASN A 130 -7.26 5.39 -7.35
C ASN A 130 -6.20 6.39 -6.84
N SER A 131 -5.88 6.31 -5.54
CA SER A 131 -4.85 7.11 -4.87
C SER A 131 -4.44 6.39 -3.58
N GLY A 132 -3.32 6.80 -2.97
CA GLY A 132 -2.91 6.26 -1.66
C GLY A 132 -3.98 6.45 -0.56
N ILE A 133 -4.67 7.59 -0.53
CA ILE A 133 -5.77 7.84 0.42
C ILE A 133 -6.95 6.91 0.16
N ASP A 134 -7.34 6.79 -1.12
CA ASP A 134 -8.45 5.94 -1.53
C ASP A 134 -8.14 4.45 -1.23
N ALA A 135 -6.88 4.04 -1.35
CA ALA A 135 -6.44 2.69 -1.03
C ALA A 135 -6.49 2.39 0.48
N ILE A 136 -6.03 3.32 1.32
CA ILE A 136 -6.13 3.18 2.78
C ILE A 136 -7.59 3.09 3.23
N GLU A 137 -8.48 3.92 2.66
CA GLU A 137 -9.92 3.82 2.91
C GLU A 137 -10.47 2.47 2.44
N ALA A 138 -10.03 1.95 1.29
CA ALA A 138 -10.46 0.65 0.77
C ALA A 138 -10.12 -0.49 1.73
N LEU A 139 -8.87 -0.54 2.20
CA LEU A 139 -8.37 -1.55 3.11
C LEU A 139 -9.13 -1.50 4.45
N CYS A 140 -9.31 -0.30 5.02
CA CYS A 140 -9.98 -0.13 6.31
C CYS A 140 -11.49 -0.42 6.26
N SER A 141 -12.16 0.00 5.19
CA SER A 141 -13.61 -0.19 5.02
C SER A 141 -13.98 -1.60 4.54
N GLY A 142 -13.02 -2.36 3.99
CA GLY A 142 -13.27 -3.65 3.38
C GLY A 142 -14.16 -3.56 2.14
N ARG A 143 -14.15 -2.41 1.44
CA ARG A 143 -14.90 -2.25 0.18
C ARG A 143 -14.39 -3.24 -0.87
N ASP A 144 -15.22 -3.48 -1.88
CA ASP A 144 -14.85 -4.37 -2.98
C ASP A 144 -13.62 -3.84 -3.74
N MET A 145 -12.66 -4.73 -3.98
CA MET A 145 -11.39 -4.44 -4.63
C MET A 145 -11.27 -5.40 -5.82
N PRO A 146 -11.63 -4.96 -7.04
CA PRO A 146 -11.74 -5.86 -8.18
C PRO A 146 -10.36 -6.36 -8.61
N GLU A 147 -10.32 -7.61 -9.08
CA GLU A 147 -9.14 -8.17 -9.72
C GLU A 147 -8.87 -7.46 -11.05
N VAL A 148 -7.60 -7.17 -11.31
CA VAL A 148 -7.10 -6.71 -12.61
C VAL A 148 -6.99 -7.95 -13.49
N PRO A 149 -7.59 -8.00 -14.70
CA PRO A 149 -7.51 -9.14 -15.60
C PRO A 149 -6.09 -9.46 -16.08
#